data_AF-A0A7C7YX75-F1
#
_entry.id   AF-A0A7C7YX75-F1
#
_cell.length_a   1.000
_cell.length_b   1.000
_cell.length_c   1.000
_cell.angle_alpha   90.00
_cell.angle_beta   90.00
_cell.angle_gamma   90.00
#
_symmetry.space_group_name_H-M   'P 1'
#
loop_
_entity.id
_entity.type
_entity.pdbx_description
1 polymer ?
#
loop_
_entity_poly.entity_id
_entity_poly.type
_entity_poly.pdbx_seq_one_letter_code
_entity_poly.pdbx_strand_id
1 'polypeptide(L)'
;MVEVVERNRDGALRRDGQERRLSADALCIGHGLLPATEVTRLLGADHVFDAQAGGWKPVIDDRQRTSIPGLFAAGDCTGITGAEAAQLEGRLAGLTVAHEAGRITDKMYQMKTQSLRRHTLRVSRAGASMAALMMPAESFIDDIPGDTVVCRCEDVTCAEVQAALAAGAMGLNQIKSWTRCGMGPCQGRVCGDTVAAIASRHLGGRTAVGAWSSRVPLVPLPMGDLVGAFAYHDIAIPKAAPL
;
A
#
# COMPACT_ATOMS: atom_id res chain seq x y z
N MET A 1 -3.07 20.64 23.34
CA MET A 1 -4.14 21.47 22.74
C MET A 1 -4.24 21.11 21.26
N VAL A 2 -5.43 20.79 20.77
CA VAL A 2 -5.71 20.45 19.38
C VAL A 2 -6.73 21.45 18.85
N GLU A 3 -6.46 22.08 17.71
CA GLU A 3 -7.41 22.95 17.02
C GLU A 3 -8.15 22.13 15.96
N VAL A 4 -9.48 22.21 15.96
CA VAL A 4 -10.34 21.49 15.01
C VAL A 4 -11.28 22.45 14.29
N VAL A 5 -11.47 22.20 12.99
CA VAL A 5 -12.38 22.94 12.12
C VAL A 5 -13.34 21.95 11.47
N GLU A 6 -14.62 22.32 11.42
CA GLU A 6 -15.64 21.49 10.78
C GLU A 6 -15.57 21.61 9.24
N ARG A 7 -15.86 20.49 8.56
CA ARG A 7 -16.06 20.46 7.11
C ARG A 7 -17.54 20.25 6.78
N ASN A 8 -17.96 20.83 5.66
CA ASN A 8 -19.27 20.57 5.08
C ASN A 8 -19.33 19.14 4.51
N ARG A 9 -20.54 18.66 4.17
CA ARG A 9 -20.73 17.32 3.58
C ARG A 9 -20.04 17.14 2.22
N ASP A 10 -19.78 18.24 1.51
CA ASP A 10 -19.03 18.28 0.26
C ASP A 10 -17.50 18.25 0.49
N GLY A 11 -17.05 18.22 1.76
CA GLY A 11 -15.65 18.16 2.13
C GLY A 11 -14.94 19.51 2.17
N ALA A 12 -15.61 20.64 1.88
CA ALA A 12 -14.99 21.97 2.01
C ALA A 12 -14.83 22.37 3.48
N LEU A 13 -13.74 23.06 3.83
CA LEU A 13 -13.59 23.70 5.14
C LEU A 13 -14.72 24.71 5.35
N ARG A 14 -15.43 24.59 6.46
CA ARG A 14 -16.50 25.51 6.81
C ARG A 14 -15.87 26.80 7.36
N ARG A 15 -15.67 27.79 6.49
CA ARG A 15 -14.97 29.06 6.81
C ARG A 15 -15.71 29.97 7.80
N ASP A 16 -17.00 29.76 7.99
CA ASP A 16 -17.85 30.35 9.05
C ASP A 16 -17.95 29.47 10.31
N GLY A 17 -17.34 28.28 10.29
CA GLY A 17 -17.23 27.40 11.44
C GLY A 17 -16.27 27.96 12.48
N GLN A 18 -16.69 27.97 13.74
CA GLN A 18 -15.80 28.30 14.85
C GLN A 18 -14.69 27.26 14.95
N GLU A 19 -13.43 27.68 14.87
CA GLU A 19 -12.29 26.90 15.33
C GLU A 19 -12.53 26.50 16.78
N ARG A 20 -12.49 25.20 17.07
CA ARG A 20 -12.64 24.69 18.43
C ARG A 20 -11.30 24.23 18.94
N ARG A 21 -10.95 24.69 20.13
CA ARG A 21 -9.77 24.24 20.87
C ARG A 21 -10.17 23.12 21.81
N LEU A 22 -9.59 21.95 21.61
CA LEU A 22 -9.78 20.78 22.45
C LEU A 22 -8.53 20.52 23.28
N SER A 23 -8.69 20.38 24.60
CA SER A 23 -7.63 19.88 25.46
C SER A 23 -7.61 18.36 25.34
N ALA A 24 -6.50 17.81 24.86
CA ALA A 24 -6.30 16.38 24.70
C ALA A 24 -4.81 16.06 24.82
N ASP A 25 -4.52 14.89 25.37
CA ASP A 25 -3.16 14.34 25.50
C ASP A 25 -2.78 13.47 24.28
N ALA A 26 -3.77 13.02 23.52
CA ALA A 26 -3.59 12.21 22.32
C ALA A 26 -4.62 12.56 21.23
N LEU A 27 -4.18 12.44 19.98
CA LEU A 27 -5.01 12.55 18.78
C LEU A 27 -4.89 11.25 17.98
N CYS A 28 -6.00 10.51 17.86
CA CYS A 28 -6.07 9.27 17.09
C CYS A 28 -6.76 9.53 15.76
N ILE A 29 -6.04 9.33 14.66
CA ILE A 29 -6.53 9.60 13.31
C ILE A 29 -6.64 8.28 12.55
N GLY A 30 -7.80 8.01 11.95
CA GLY A 30 -8.03 6.89 11.03
C GLY A 30 -8.44 7.42 9.67
N HIS A 31 -7.66 7.13 8.63
CA HIS A 31 -7.92 7.52 7.25
C HIS A 31 -8.04 6.29 6.34
N GLY A 32 -8.71 5.25 6.86
CA GLY A 32 -8.86 3.98 6.17
C GLY A 32 -7.59 3.14 6.15
N LEU A 33 -7.57 2.16 5.25
CA LEU A 33 -6.50 1.18 5.07
C LEU A 33 -6.07 1.18 3.60
N LEU A 34 -4.82 0.79 3.36
CA LEU A 34 -4.24 0.67 2.03
C LEU A 34 -3.78 -0.77 1.81
N PRO A 35 -4.00 -1.37 0.63
CA PRO A 35 -3.48 -2.69 0.32
C PRO A 35 -1.95 -2.73 0.38
N ALA A 36 -1.41 -3.70 1.12
CA ALA A 36 0.03 -3.98 1.14
C ALA A 36 0.44 -4.68 -0.16
N THR A 37 0.97 -3.92 -1.13
CA THR A 37 1.29 -4.40 -2.49
C THR A 37 2.79 -4.59 -2.74
N GLU A 38 3.64 -4.42 -1.73
CA GLU A 38 5.08 -4.36 -1.92
C GLU A 38 5.66 -5.70 -2.41
N VAL A 39 5.12 -6.82 -1.93
CA VAL A 39 5.54 -8.17 -2.37
C VAL A 39 5.13 -8.42 -3.82
N THR A 40 3.86 -8.16 -4.16
CA THR A 40 3.35 -8.39 -5.51
C THR A 40 4.03 -7.47 -6.52
N ARG A 41 4.32 -6.22 -6.16
CA ARG A 41 5.08 -5.27 -6.97
C ARG A 41 6.54 -5.69 -7.15
N LEU A 42 7.19 -6.14 -6.08
CA LEU A 42 8.58 -6.63 -6.13
C LEU A 42 8.71 -7.82 -7.08
N LEU A 43 7.70 -8.70 -7.10
CA LEU A 43 7.65 -9.88 -7.98
C LEU A 43 7.15 -9.55 -9.40
N GLY A 44 6.80 -8.29 -9.68
CA GLY A 44 6.40 -7.85 -11.02
C GLY A 44 4.98 -8.21 -11.44
N ALA A 45 4.09 -8.54 -10.49
CA ALA A 45 2.68 -8.75 -10.80
C ALA A 45 2.03 -7.46 -11.33
N ASP A 46 1.03 -7.60 -12.19
CA ASP A 46 0.26 -6.48 -12.71
C ASP A 46 -0.58 -5.86 -11.59
N HIS A 47 -0.70 -4.53 -11.60
CA HIS A 47 -1.47 -3.79 -10.61
C HIS A 47 -2.42 -2.81 -11.30
N VAL A 48 -3.54 -2.57 -10.63
CA VAL A 48 -4.52 -1.55 -11.00
C VAL A 48 -4.73 -0.63 -9.81
N PHE A 49 -4.96 0.66 -10.08
CA PHE A 49 -5.39 1.61 -9.06
C PHE A 49 -6.93 1.58 -8.98
N ASP A 50 -7.45 1.29 -7.79
CA ASP A 50 -8.88 1.27 -7.47
C ASP A 50 -9.10 2.00 -6.14
N ALA A 51 -9.61 3.23 -6.22
CA ALA A 51 -9.85 4.06 -5.04
C ALA A 51 -10.84 3.42 -4.05
N GLN A 52 -11.83 2.65 -4.54
CA GLN A 52 -12.82 1.99 -3.68
C GLN A 52 -12.22 0.80 -2.94
N ALA A 53 -11.18 0.18 -3.50
CA ALA A 53 -10.45 -0.91 -2.88
C ALA A 53 -9.28 -0.42 -1.97
N GLY A 54 -9.17 0.89 -1.71
CA GLY A 54 -8.10 1.47 -0.90
C GLY A 54 -6.83 1.83 -1.69
N GLY A 55 -6.89 1.84 -3.03
CA GLY A 55 -5.80 2.30 -3.90
C GLY A 55 -5.23 1.20 -4.78
N TRP A 56 -3.90 1.09 -4.82
CA TRP A 56 -3.25 0.10 -5.68
C TRP A 56 -3.46 -1.33 -5.17
N LYS A 57 -3.81 -2.25 -6.07
CA LYS A 57 -3.97 -3.68 -5.79
C LYS A 57 -3.45 -4.53 -6.96
N PRO A 58 -2.98 -5.77 -6.71
CA PRO A 58 -2.64 -6.70 -7.79
C PRO A 58 -3.90 -7.05 -8.58
N VAL A 59 -3.75 -7.25 -9.89
CA VAL A 59 -4.78 -7.85 -10.72
C VAL A 59 -4.84 -9.34 -10.39
N ILE A 60 -6.03 -9.81 -9.99
CA ILE A 60 -6.26 -11.22 -9.66
C ILE A 60 -7.49 -11.78 -10.38
N ASP A 61 -7.48 -13.09 -10.64
CA ASP A 61 -8.63 -13.82 -11.18
C ASP A 61 -9.56 -14.38 -10.08
N ASP A 62 -10.61 -15.10 -10.49
CA ASP A 62 -11.59 -15.73 -9.59
C ASP A 62 -11.03 -16.93 -8.77
N ARG A 63 -9.75 -17.24 -8.96
CA ARG A 63 -8.99 -18.29 -8.27
C ARG A 63 -7.88 -17.73 -7.38
N GLN A 64 -7.82 -16.41 -7.21
CA GLN A 64 -6.79 -15.68 -6.46
C GLN A 64 -5.40 -15.71 -7.11
N ARG A 65 -5.30 -16.03 -8.41
CA ARG A 65 -4.02 -15.99 -9.15
C ARG A 65 -3.71 -14.56 -9.55
N THR A 66 -2.45 -14.18 -9.42
CA THR A 66 -1.94 -12.94 -10.03
C THR A 66 -1.54 -13.18 -11.50
N SER A 67 -1.01 -12.15 -12.18
CA SER A 67 -0.43 -12.34 -13.52
C SER A 67 0.90 -13.11 -13.52
N ILE A 68 1.52 -13.34 -12.36
CA ILE A 68 2.73 -14.16 -12.24
C ILE A 68 2.34 -15.61 -11.93
N PRO A 69 2.70 -16.58 -12.78
CA PRO A 69 2.42 -17.99 -12.53
C PRO A 69 2.98 -18.47 -11.19
N GLY A 70 2.14 -19.17 -10.41
CA GLY A 70 2.51 -19.65 -9.07
C GLY A 70 2.45 -18.60 -7.97
N LEU A 71 2.16 -17.32 -8.28
CA LEU A 71 1.94 -16.27 -7.30
C LEU A 71 0.45 -16.01 -7.12
N PHE A 72 0.01 -16.13 -5.86
CA PHE A 72 -1.38 -15.91 -5.44
C PHE A 72 -1.43 -14.73 -4.47
N ALA A 73 -2.54 -13.99 -4.50
CA ALA A 73 -2.79 -12.91 -3.55
C ALA A 73 -4.20 -13.06 -2.94
N ALA A 74 -4.30 -12.85 -1.64
CA ALA A 74 -5.55 -13.00 -0.90
C ALA A 74 -5.54 -12.11 0.35
N GLY A 75 -6.72 -11.67 0.76
CA GLY A 75 -6.86 -10.73 1.86
C GLY A 75 -6.74 -9.28 1.41
N ASP A 76 -6.51 -8.40 2.38
CA ASP A 76 -6.53 -6.95 2.18
C ASP A 76 -5.48 -6.45 1.16
N CYS A 77 -4.43 -7.24 0.86
CA CYS A 77 -3.50 -6.92 -0.22
C CYS A 77 -4.15 -6.92 -1.61
N THR A 78 -5.32 -7.56 -1.76
CA THR A 78 -6.12 -7.60 -2.99
C THR A 78 -7.17 -6.48 -3.04
N GLY A 79 -7.19 -5.59 -2.04
CA GLY A 79 -8.21 -4.57 -1.85
C GLY A 79 -8.86 -4.70 -0.47
N ILE A 80 -9.24 -3.57 0.13
CA ILE A 80 -9.85 -3.56 1.47
C ILE A 80 -11.31 -4.01 1.42
N THR A 81 -11.55 -5.29 1.70
CA THR A 81 -12.89 -5.92 1.59
C THR A 81 -13.40 -6.47 2.93
N GLY A 82 -12.63 -6.31 4.00
CA GLY A 82 -12.99 -6.69 5.37
C GLY A 82 -12.46 -8.05 5.79
N ALA A 83 -12.32 -8.24 7.11
CA ALA A 83 -11.64 -9.41 7.69
C ALA A 83 -12.26 -10.76 7.32
N GLU A 84 -13.59 -10.84 7.22
CA GLU A 84 -14.27 -12.07 6.82
C GLU A 84 -13.98 -12.41 5.35
N ALA A 85 -14.08 -11.43 4.45
CA ALA A 85 -13.73 -11.61 3.05
C ALA A 85 -12.28 -12.10 2.90
N ALA A 86 -11.35 -11.47 3.62
CA ALA A 86 -9.94 -11.79 3.58
C ALA A 86 -9.65 -13.26 3.96
N GLN A 87 -10.34 -13.80 4.97
CA GLN A 87 -10.21 -15.19 5.37
C GLN A 87 -10.73 -16.15 4.29
N LEU A 88 -11.85 -15.83 3.65
CA LEU A 88 -12.44 -16.66 2.59
C LEU A 88 -11.59 -16.65 1.32
N GLU A 89 -11.03 -15.50 0.96
CA GLU A 89 -10.04 -15.35 -0.11
C GLU A 89 -8.81 -16.19 0.14
N GLY A 90 -8.27 -16.18 1.37
CA GLY A 90 -7.13 -17.04 1.74
C GLY A 90 -7.46 -18.52 1.58
N ARG A 91 -8.68 -18.92 1.96
CA ARG A 91 -9.15 -20.30 1.75
C ARG A 91 -9.33 -20.64 0.28
N LEU A 92 -9.80 -19.71 -0.56
CA LEU A 92 -9.87 -19.89 -2.01
C LEU A 92 -8.48 -20.10 -2.61
N ALA A 93 -7.53 -19.21 -2.27
CA ALA A 93 -6.15 -19.32 -2.72
C ALA A 93 -5.52 -20.66 -2.34
N GLY A 94 -5.68 -21.10 -1.08
CA GLY A 94 -5.18 -22.39 -0.62
C GLY A 94 -5.78 -23.59 -1.36
N LEU A 95 -7.08 -23.56 -1.65
CA LEU A 95 -7.74 -24.60 -2.45
C LEU A 95 -7.25 -24.60 -3.90
N THR A 96 -7.02 -23.43 -4.47
CA THR A 96 -6.44 -23.28 -5.82
C THR A 96 -5.03 -23.86 -5.87
N VAL A 97 -4.17 -23.52 -4.91
CA VAL A 97 -2.80 -24.06 -4.81
C VAL A 97 -2.82 -25.58 -4.66
N ALA A 98 -3.66 -26.12 -3.78
CA ALA A 98 -3.76 -27.57 -3.58
C ALA A 98 -4.22 -28.30 -4.86
N HIS A 99 -5.13 -27.68 -5.61
CA HIS A 99 -5.61 -28.22 -6.87
C HIS A 99 -4.51 -28.23 -7.93
N GLU A 100 -3.81 -27.11 -8.11
CA GLU A 100 -2.72 -26.99 -9.09
C GLU A 100 -1.51 -27.86 -8.76
N ALA A 101 -1.26 -28.09 -7.48
CA ALA A 101 -0.25 -29.03 -7.01
C ALA A 101 -0.68 -30.50 -7.10
N GLY A 102 -1.85 -30.80 -7.69
CA GLY A 102 -2.37 -32.15 -7.87
C GLY A 102 -2.75 -32.87 -6.56
N ARG A 103 -2.97 -32.12 -5.47
CA ARG A 103 -3.30 -32.68 -4.14
C ARG A 103 -4.78 -32.94 -3.94
N ILE A 104 -5.64 -32.31 -4.75
CA ILE A 104 -7.09 -32.55 -4.76
C ILE A 104 -7.60 -32.67 -6.19
N THR A 105 -8.67 -33.45 -6.39
CA THR A 105 -9.29 -33.63 -7.72
C THR A 105 -10.11 -32.40 -8.13
N ASP A 106 -10.37 -32.26 -9.44
CA ASP A 106 -11.28 -31.23 -9.96
C ASP A 106 -12.64 -31.24 -9.24
N LYS A 107 -13.21 -32.45 -9.04
CA LYS A 107 -14.49 -32.63 -8.34
C LYS A 107 -14.43 -32.07 -6.92
N MET A 108 -13.35 -32.33 -6.18
CA MET A 108 -13.17 -31.81 -4.83
C MET A 108 -12.99 -30.29 -4.81
N TYR A 109 -12.22 -29.75 -5.75
CA TYR A 109 -12.00 -28.31 -5.89
C TYR A 109 -13.31 -27.57 -6.17
N GLN A 110 -14.10 -28.04 -7.14
CA GLN A 110 -15.39 -27.43 -7.48
C GLN A 110 -16.36 -27.45 -6.29
N MET A 111 -16.49 -28.61 -5.64
CA MET A 111 -17.36 -28.76 -4.46
C MET A 111 -16.95 -27.82 -3.31
N LYS A 112 -15.64 -27.65 -3.06
CA LYS A 112 -15.14 -26.82 -1.94
C LYS A 112 -15.15 -25.32 -2.24
N THR A 113 -15.05 -24.91 -3.51
CA THR A 113 -14.95 -23.48 -3.88
C THR A 113 -16.29 -22.84 -4.26
N GLN A 114 -17.28 -23.61 -4.71
CA GLN A 114 -18.55 -23.05 -5.22
C GLN A 114 -19.34 -22.23 -4.18
N SER A 115 -19.47 -22.73 -2.94
CA SER A 115 -20.13 -21.99 -1.86
C SER A 115 -19.24 -20.85 -1.36
N LEU A 116 -17.94 -21.07 -1.33
CA LEU A 116 -16.96 -20.13 -0.82
C LEU A 116 -16.87 -18.86 -1.67
N ARG A 117 -16.87 -18.99 -3.00
CA ARG A 117 -16.88 -17.85 -3.94
C ARG A 117 -18.11 -16.97 -3.77
N ARG A 118 -19.29 -17.59 -3.69
CA ARG A 118 -20.56 -16.87 -3.45
C ARG A 118 -20.55 -16.17 -2.11
N HIS A 119 -20.01 -16.82 -1.08
CA HIS A 119 -19.93 -16.22 0.24
C HIS A 119 -18.99 -15.01 0.26
N THR A 120 -17.80 -15.17 -0.33
CA THR A 120 -16.78 -14.11 -0.46
C THR A 120 -17.40 -12.88 -1.13
N LEU A 121 -18.02 -13.03 -2.30
CA LEU A 121 -18.64 -11.91 -3.01
C LEU A 121 -19.68 -11.14 -2.16
N ARG A 122 -20.45 -11.85 -1.33
CA ARG A 122 -21.45 -11.23 -0.46
C ARG A 122 -20.79 -10.42 0.65
N VAL A 123 -19.82 -10.98 1.35
CA VAL A 123 -19.18 -10.33 2.50
C VAL A 123 -18.24 -9.20 2.07
N SER A 124 -17.56 -9.33 0.93
CA SER A 124 -16.70 -8.28 0.37
C SER A 124 -17.47 -6.99 0.08
N ARG A 125 -18.74 -7.07 -0.34
CA ARG A 125 -19.58 -5.88 -0.58
C ARG A 125 -19.90 -5.12 0.71
N ALA A 126 -20.16 -5.84 1.80
CA ALA A 126 -20.41 -5.23 3.10
C ALA A 126 -19.14 -4.57 3.64
N GLY A 127 -18.00 -5.27 3.59
CA GLY A 127 -16.73 -4.73 4.06
C GLY A 127 -16.22 -3.56 3.22
N ALA A 128 -16.36 -3.60 1.88
CA ALA A 128 -16.03 -2.47 1.02
C ALA A 128 -16.87 -1.22 1.35
N SER A 129 -18.15 -1.40 1.69
CA SER A 129 -19.02 -0.28 2.09
C SER A 129 -18.55 0.35 3.41
N MET A 130 -18.11 -0.46 4.38
CA MET A 130 -17.52 0.03 5.62
C MET A 130 -16.18 0.73 5.38
N ALA A 131 -15.32 0.17 4.52
CA ALA A 131 -14.04 0.76 4.18
C ALA A 131 -14.22 2.15 3.55
N ALA A 132 -15.19 2.30 2.64
CA ALA A 132 -15.50 3.58 2.01
C ALA A 132 -15.89 4.69 3.02
N LEU A 133 -16.57 4.35 4.13
CA LEU A 133 -16.91 5.31 5.18
C LEU A 133 -15.70 5.84 5.95
N MET A 134 -14.59 5.10 5.94
CA MET A 134 -13.36 5.46 6.66
C MET A 134 -12.34 6.20 5.79
N MET A 135 -12.57 6.27 4.48
CA MET A 135 -11.68 6.97 3.56
C MET A 135 -11.83 8.48 3.73
N PRO A 136 -10.72 9.24 3.82
CA PRO A 136 -10.79 10.69 3.89
C PRO A 136 -11.35 11.27 2.59
N ALA A 137 -12.02 12.41 2.68
CA ALA A 137 -12.44 13.15 1.49
C ALA A 137 -11.20 13.61 0.71
N GLU A 138 -11.27 13.54 -0.63
CA GLU A 138 -10.15 13.94 -1.49
C GLU A 138 -9.68 15.39 -1.26
N SER A 139 -10.60 16.28 -0.88
CA SER A 139 -10.34 17.68 -0.58
C SER A 139 -9.44 17.89 0.65
N PHE A 140 -9.24 16.88 1.50
CA PHE A 140 -8.31 17.00 2.64
C PHE A 140 -6.89 17.36 2.19
N ILE A 141 -6.50 16.90 1.00
CA ILE A 141 -5.18 17.12 0.43
C ILE A 141 -4.94 18.59 0.10
N ASP A 142 -5.99 19.31 -0.32
CA ASP A 142 -5.89 20.69 -0.78
C ASP A 142 -5.64 21.68 0.37
N ASP A 143 -5.98 21.29 1.60
CA ASP A 143 -5.87 22.12 2.79
C ASP A 143 -4.66 21.74 3.68
N ILE A 144 -3.74 20.90 3.19
CA ILE A 144 -2.51 20.55 3.93
C ILE A 144 -1.59 21.78 3.96
N PRO A 145 -1.27 22.35 5.15
CA PRO A 145 -0.33 23.46 5.25
C PRO A 145 1.06 23.09 4.72
N GLY A 146 1.74 24.04 4.09
CA GLY A 146 3.04 23.80 3.44
C GLY A 146 4.12 23.29 4.40
N ASP A 147 4.12 23.75 5.65
CA ASP A 147 5.05 23.33 6.71
C ASP A 147 4.72 21.97 7.34
N THR A 148 3.61 21.33 6.95
CA THR A 148 3.23 20.01 7.46
C THR A 148 4.22 18.95 6.98
N VAL A 149 4.84 18.23 7.92
CA VAL A 149 5.70 17.09 7.64
C VAL A 149 4.88 15.94 7.07
N VAL A 150 5.12 15.61 5.80
CA VAL A 150 4.48 14.47 5.12
C VAL A 150 5.32 13.19 5.23
N CYS A 151 6.65 13.30 5.32
CA CYS A 151 7.55 12.18 5.54
C CYS A 151 8.31 12.32 6.85
N ARG A 152 7.75 11.75 7.93
CA ARG A 152 8.37 11.77 9.27
C ARG A 152 9.78 11.16 9.33
N CYS A 153 10.12 10.23 8.45
CA CYS A 153 11.42 9.57 8.54
C CYS A 153 12.57 10.42 7.99
N GLU A 154 12.28 11.34 7.08
CA GLU A 154 13.29 12.19 6.41
C GLU A 154 12.96 13.68 6.62
N ASP A 155 12.03 13.98 7.53
CA ASP A 155 11.51 15.32 7.85
C ASP A 155 11.08 16.18 6.65
N VAL A 156 10.54 15.54 5.60
CA VAL A 156 10.10 16.24 4.38
C VAL A 156 8.69 16.81 4.56
N THR A 157 8.54 18.08 4.23
CA THR A 157 7.30 18.87 4.31
C THR A 157 6.46 18.83 3.02
N CYS A 158 5.19 19.22 3.12
CA CYS A 158 4.29 19.36 1.97
C CYS A 158 4.84 20.35 0.93
N ALA A 159 5.38 21.48 1.40
CA ALA A 159 5.96 22.52 0.55
C ALA A 159 7.15 22.00 -0.26
N GLU A 160 8.01 21.15 0.31
CA GLU A 160 9.14 20.57 -0.41
C GLU A 160 8.69 19.60 -1.51
N VAL A 161 7.63 18.81 -1.26
CA VAL A 161 7.02 17.95 -2.28
C VAL A 161 6.41 18.80 -3.41
N GLN A 162 5.68 19.86 -3.06
CA GLN A 162 5.09 20.79 -4.03
C GLN A 162 6.18 21.53 -4.84
N ALA A 163 7.28 21.93 -4.21
CA ALA A 163 8.41 22.55 -4.88
C ALA A 163 9.08 21.59 -5.88
N ALA A 164 9.24 20.31 -5.52
CA ALA A 164 9.75 19.30 -6.44
C ALA A 164 8.82 19.08 -7.65
N LEU A 165 7.51 19.07 -7.44
CA LEU A 165 6.52 19.00 -8.51
C LEU A 165 6.60 20.23 -9.44
N ALA A 166 6.64 21.43 -8.87
CA ALA A 166 6.77 22.68 -9.62
C ALA A 166 8.10 22.75 -10.43
N ALA A 167 9.16 22.12 -9.93
CA ALA A 167 10.44 21.97 -10.63
C ALA A 167 10.42 20.89 -11.74
N GLY A 168 9.30 20.19 -11.94
CA GLY A 168 9.12 19.23 -13.02
C GLY A 168 9.23 17.76 -12.62
N ALA A 169 9.05 17.41 -11.34
CA ALA A 169 8.97 16.01 -10.95
C ALA A 169 7.70 15.35 -11.52
N MET A 170 7.86 14.28 -12.31
CA MET A 170 6.81 13.64 -13.12
C MET A 170 6.16 12.42 -12.44
N GLY A 171 6.50 12.14 -11.19
CA GLY A 171 5.91 11.01 -10.47
C GLY A 171 6.61 10.75 -9.16
N LEU A 172 6.10 9.75 -8.44
CA LEU A 172 6.57 9.41 -7.10
C LEU A 172 8.09 9.25 -7.08
N ASN A 173 8.66 8.29 -7.82
CA ASN A 173 10.09 7.97 -7.75
C ASN A 173 11.03 9.17 -7.98
N GLN A 174 10.62 10.16 -8.78
CA GLN A 174 11.40 11.38 -8.99
C GLN A 174 11.31 12.32 -7.77
N ILE A 175 10.12 12.49 -7.19
CA ILE A 175 9.95 13.19 -5.91
C ILE A 175 10.85 12.55 -4.84
N LYS A 176 10.86 11.22 -4.73
CA LYS A 176 11.76 10.50 -3.81
C LYS A 176 13.23 10.81 -4.06
N SER A 177 13.67 10.81 -5.31
CA SER A 177 15.06 11.12 -5.66
C SER A 177 15.46 12.55 -5.26
N TRP A 178 14.55 13.51 -5.47
CA TRP A 178 14.85 14.94 -5.27
C TRP A 178 14.69 15.41 -3.82
N THR A 179 13.77 14.80 -3.07
CA THR A 179 13.42 15.23 -1.70
C THR A 179 13.81 14.23 -0.62
N ARG A 180 14.26 13.03 -1.00
CA ARG A 180 14.43 11.85 -0.13
C ARG A 180 13.14 11.29 0.47
N CYS A 181 11.98 11.87 0.18
CA CYS A 181 10.69 11.40 0.70
C CYS A 181 10.48 9.90 0.41
N GLY A 182 10.23 9.12 1.47
CA GLY A 182 10.06 7.66 1.39
C GLY A 182 11.36 6.84 1.39
N MET A 183 12.52 7.46 1.65
CA MET A 183 13.81 6.75 1.78
C MET A 183 14.12 6.21 3.18
N GLY A 184 13.37 6.63 4.20
CA GLY A 184 13.60 6.19 5.57
C GLY A 184 13.25 4.71 5.84
N PRO A 185 13.37 4.23 7.09
CA PRO A 185 13.18 2.81 7.43
C PRO A 185 11.76 2.28 7.16
N CYS A 186 10.76 3.17 7.06
CA CYS A 186 9.40 2.80 6.65
C CYS A 186 9.27 2.52 5.14
N GLN A 187 10.28 2.86 4.33
CA GLN A 187 10.32 2.69 2.88
C GLN A 187 9.09 3.26 2.16
N GLY A 188 8.56 4.39 2.65
CA GLY A 188 7.42 5.07 2.05
C GLY A 188 6.05 4.48 2.39
N ARG A 189 5.96 3.47 3.28
CA ARG A 189 4.68 2.88 3.73
C ARG A 189 3.72 3.87 4.39
N VAL A 190 4.27 4.89 5.04
CA VAL A 190 3.46 5.89 5.77
C VAL A 190 3.13 7.09 4.89
N CYS A 191 4.13 7.66 4.19
CA CYS A 191 3.96 8.89 3.44
C CYS A 191 3.52 8.68 1.98
N GLY A 192 3.65 7.46 1.44
CA GLY A 192 3.53 7.22 0.01
C GLY A 192 2.18 7.55 -0.59
N ASP A 193 1.09 7.21 0.09
CA ASP A 193 -0.25 7.50 -0.39
C ASP A 193 -0.56 9.00 -0.36
N THR A 194 -0.22 9.67 0.74
CA THR A 194 -0.39 11.12 0.89
C THR A 194 0.38 11.89 -0.16
N VAL A 195 1.65 11.54 -0.39
CA VAL A 195 2.50 12.17 -1.42
C VAL A 195 1.95 11.89 -2.81
N ALA A 196 1.45 10.67 -3.06
CA ALA A 196 0.79 10.34 -4.32
C ALA A 196 -0.48 11.16 -4.54
N ALA A 197 -1.26 11.39 -3.48
CA ALA A 197 -2.47 12.20 -3.53
C ALA A 197 -2.12 13.68 -3.80
N ILE A 198 -1.12 14.25 -3.14
CA ILE A 198 -0.61 15.61 -3.41
C ILE A 198 -0.15 15.73 -4.87
N ALA A 199 0.71 14.82 -5.32
CA ALA A 199 1.25 14.82 -6.68
C ALA A 199 0.16 14.62 -7.74
N SER A 200 -0.93 13.91 -7.42
CA SER A 200 -2.01 13.67 -8.37
C SER A 200 -2.75 14.95 -8.77
N ARG A 201 -2.73 15.98 -7.92
CA ARG A 201 -3.28 17.32 -8.21
C ARG A 201 -2.48 18.04 -9.30
N HIS A 202 -1.20 17.71 -9.45
CA HIS A 202 -0.31 18.30 -10.44
C HIS A 202 -0.19 17.45 -11.73
N LEU A 203 -0.18 16.12 -11.59
CA LEU A 203 0.20 15.19 -12.67
C LEU A 203 -0.99 14.49 -13.36
N GLY A 204 -2.22 14.88 -13.04
CA GLY A 204 -3.42 14.37 -13.74
C GLY A 204 -3.96 13.04 -13.20
N GLY A 205 -3.79 12.77 -11.90
CA GLY A 205 -4.42 11.64 -11.22
C GLY A 205 -3.47 10.55 -10.71
N ARG A 206 -3.99 9.68 -9.84
CA ARG A 206 -3.21 8.70 -9.06
C ARG A 206 -2.42 7.71 -9.94
N THR A 207 -2.99 7.29 -11.07
CA THR A 207 -2.32 6.38 -12.01
C THR A 207 -1.12 7.03 -12.69
N ALA A 208 -1.22 8.32 -13.06
CA ALA A 208 -0.14 9.04 -13.73
C ALA A 208 1.07 9.27 -12.80
N VAL A 209 0.82 9.51 -11.50
CA VAL A 209 1.89 9.64 -10.50
C VAL A 209 2.64 8.32 -10.27
N GLY A 210 1.92 7.19 -10.37
CA GLY A 210 2.46 5.85 -10.12
C GLY A 210 2.56 5.49 -8.64
N ALA A 211 3.50 4.61 -8.32
CA ALA A 211 3.77 4.11 -6.97
C ALA A 211 5.28 4.00 -6.74
N TRP A 212 5.70 3.86 -5.48
CA TRP A 212 7.10 3.58 -5.16
C TRP A 212 7.55 2.27 -5.77
N SER A 213 8.77 2.26 -6.33
CA SER A 213 9.41 1.01 -6.69
C SER A 213 9.77 0.21 -5.45
N SER A 214 9.19 -0.98 -5.31
CA SER A 214 9.53 -1.94 -4.25
C SER A 214 10.91 -2.55 -4.50
N ARG A 215 11.72 -2.65 -3.45
CA ARG A 215 13.08 -3.20 -3.50
C ARG A 215 13.30 -4.12 -2.29
N VAL A 216 14.25 -5.03 -2.42
CA VAL A 216 14.73 -5.83 -1.29
C VAL A 216 15.73 -5.01 -0.45
N PRO A 217 15.76 -5.20 0.89
CA PRO A 217 14.78 -5.95 1.67
C PRO A 217 13.48 -5.14 1.90
N LEU A 218 12.32 -5.80 1.95
CA LEU A 218 11.00 -5.13 2.12
C LEU A 218 10.84 -4.43 3.48
N VAL A 219 11.49 -5.00 4.49
CA VAL A 219 11.64 -4.43 5.83
C VAL A 219 13.13 -4.45 6.18
N PRO A 220 13.61 -3.49 6.99
CA PRO A 220 14.99 -3.54 7.47
C PRO A 220 15.28 -4.87 8.17
N LEU A 221 16.41 -5.48 7.82
CA LEU A 221 16.90 -6.73 8.42
C LEU A 221 18.31 -6.50 8.96
N PRO A 222 18.65 -7.04 10.15
CA PRO A 222 20.02 -7.01 10.65
C PRO A 222 20.99 -7.65 9.66
N MET A 223 22.15 -7.04 9.45
CA MET A 223 23.18 -7.61 8.56
C MET A 223 23.65 -8.99 9.00
N GLY A 224 23.68 -9.26 10.32
CA GLY A 224 24.03 -10.58 10.85
C GLY A 224 23.07 -11.68 10.39
N ASP A 225 21.78 -11.38 10.29
CA ASP A 225 20.78 -12.35 9.82
C ASP A 225 20.90 -12.61 8.32
N LEU A 226 21.33 -11.60 7.55
CA LEU A 226 21.52 -11.72 6.10
C LEU A 226 22.78 -12.49 5.73
N VAL A 227 23.89 -12.21 6.41
CA VAL A 227 25.20 -12.81 6.09
C VAL A 227 25.33 -14.20 6.74
N GLY A 228 24.58 -14.47 7.81
CA GLY A 228 24.66 -15.71 8.56
C GLY A 228 25.95 -15.80 9.40
N ALA A 229 26.21 -16.97 9.96
CA ALA A 229 27.46 -17.26 10.66
C ALA A 229 28.52 -17.73 9.66
N PHE A 230 29.62 -16.99 9.54
CA PHE A 230 30.79 -17.41 8.79
C PHE A 230 32.06 -17.11 9.58
N ALA A 231 33.04 -17.99 9.50
CA ALA A 231 34.39 -17.77 9.97
C ALA A 231 35.27 -17.27 8.81
N TYR A 232 36.39 -16.64 9.15
CA TYR A 232 37.34 -16.15 8.14
C TYR A 232 37.82 -17.25 7.16
N HIS A 233 37.90 -18.51 7.63
CA HIS A 233 38.29 -19.65 6.80
C HIS A 233 37.22 -20.10 5.79
N ASP A 234 35.97 -19.63 5.91
CA ASP A 234 34.88 -19.94 4.98
C ASP A 234 34.91 -19.07 3.72
N ILE A 235 35.73 -18.01 3.71
CA ILE A 235 35.89 -17.11 2.57
C ILE A 235 36.70 -17.85 1.49
N ALA A 236 36.05 -18.15 0.37
CA ALA A 236 36.71 -18.77 -0.78
C ALA A 236 37.80 -17.85 -1.35
N ILE A 237 39.07 -18.19 -1.10
CA ILE A 237 40.21 -17.49 -1.71
C ILE A 237 40.37 -18.01 -3.14
N PRO A 238 40.28 -17.15 -4.18
CA PRO A 238 40.53 -17.57 -5.55
C PRO A 238 41.92 -18.20 -5.66
N LYS A 239 42.04 -19.34 -6.35
CA LYS A 239 43.36 -19.92 -6.64
C LYS A 239 44.18 -18.89 -7.41
N ALA A 240 45.44 -18.70 -7.00
CA ALA A 240 46.37 -17.84 -7.72
C ALA A 240 46.42 -18.26 -9.20
N ALA A 241 46.43 -17.29 -10.10
CA ALA A 241 46.60 -17.55 -11.52
C ALA A 241 47.93 -18.29 -11.75
N PRO A 242 47.97 -19.30 -12.64
CA PRO A 242 49.23 -19.97 -12.96
C PRO A 242 50.21 -18.95 -13.53
N LEU A 243 51.44 -18.96 -12.98
CA LEU A 243 52.57 -18.15 -13.46
C LEU A 243 52.99 -18.56 -14.87
#